data_AF-A0A1Y2MM41-F1
#
_entry.id   AF-A0A1Y2MM41-F1
#
_cell.length_a   1.000
_cell.length_b   1.000
_cell.length_c   1.000
_cell.angle_alpha   90.00
_cell.angle_beta   90.00
_cell.angle_gamma   90.00
#
_symmetry.space_group_name_H-M   'P 1'
#
loop_
_entity.id
_entity.type
_entity.pdbx_description
1 polymer ?
#
loop_
_entity_poly.entity_id
_entity_poly.type
_entity_poly.pdbx_seq_one_letter_code
_entity_poly.pdbx_strand_id
1 'polypeptide(L)' 'MGAMSPTHWLIVIAVFVLLFGAKKLPELARSLGQSTRVLKGEMRGLHEDEPGHADDRPAAVRDSGTTARTVPTEV' A
#
# COMPACT_ATOMS: atom_id res chain seq x y z
N MET A 1 -8.30 5.32 34.19
CA MET A 1 -6.89 5.65 33.89
C MET A 1 -6.20 4.39 33.39
N GLY A 2 -5.71 4.33 32.14
CA GLY A 2 -4.93 3.18 31.64
C GLY A 2 -5.20 2.75 30.19
N ALA A 3 -6.31 3.15 29.57
CA ALA A 3 -6.68 2.74 28.22
C ALA A 3 -5.91 3.45 27.08
N MET A 4 -4.98 4.35 27.41
CA MET A 4 -4.22 5.17 26.45
C MET A 4 -2.71 4.99 26.62
N SER A 5 -2.26 3.78 26.97
CA SER A 5 -0.82 3.50 27.00
C SER A 5 -0.40 2.83 25.68
N PRO A 6 0.40 3.51 24.83
CA PRO A 6 0.95 2.94 23.60
C PRO A 6 1.64 1.58 23.82
N THR A 7 2.10 1.32 25.05
CA THR A 7 2.71 0.05 25.46
C THR A 7 1.78 -1.15 25.27
N HIS A 8 0.46 -1.02 25.49
CA HIS A 8 -0.47 -2.15 25.30
C HIS A 8 -0.59 -2.53 23.82
N TRP A 9 -0.73 -1.53 22.96
CA TRP A 9 -0.72 -1.72 21.51
C TRP A 9 0.58 -2.34 21.00
N LEU A 10 1.72 -1.95 21.56
CA LEU A 10 3.02 -2.52 21.22
C LEU A 10 3.09 -4.03 21.55
N ILE A 11 2.54 -4.44 22.70
CA ILE A 11 2.47 -5.87 23.08
C ILE A 11 1.55 -6.65 22.14
N VAL A 12 0.39 -6.12 21.79
CA VAL A 12 -0.55 -6.76 20.85
C VAL A 12 0.10 -6.94 19.48
N ILE A 13 0.74 -5.90 18.95
CA ILE A 13 1.47 -5.98 17.67
C ILE A 13 2.60 -7.00 17.75
N ALA A 14 3.37 -7.01 18.85
CA ALA A 14 4.45 -7.98 19.04
C ALA A 14 3.93 -9.43 19.01
N VAL A 15 2.84 -9.72 19.70
CA VAL A 15 2.20 -11.04 19.69
C VAL A 15 1.67 -11.37 18.29
N PHE A 16 1.01 -10.43 17.62
CA PHE A 16 0.48 -10.63 16.27
C PHE A 16 1.60 -10.92 15.25
N VAL A 17 2.73 -10.21 15.34
CA VAL A 17 3.94 -10.46 14.54
C VAL A 17 4.54 -11.82 14.85
N LEU A 18 4.51 -12.28 16.11
CA LEU A 18 5.04 -13.58 16.49
C LEU A 18 4.18 -14.74 15.95
N LEU A 19 2.85 -14.60 15.93
CA LEU A 19 1.93 -15.61 15.40
C LEU A 19 1.93 -15.66 13.87
N PHE A 20 1.84 -14.51 13.21
CA PHE A 20 1.75 -14.42 11.74
C PHE A 20 3.12 -14.40 11.06
N GLY A 21 4.16 -14.00 11.78
CA GLY A 21 5.51 -13.78 11.27
C GLY A 21 5.73 -12.37 10.70
N ALA A 22 6.93 -11.82 10.93
CA ALA A 22 7.30 -10.45 10.54
C ALA A 22 7.21 -10.16 9.03
N LYS A 23 7.27 -11.19 8.18
CA LYS A 23 7.17 -11.04 6.72
C LYS A 23 5.73 -11.11 6.20
N LYS A 24 4.79 -11.74 6.91
CA LYS A 24 3.42 -11.96 6.41
C LYS A 24 2.48 -10.80 6.69
N LEU A 25 2.62 -10.13 7.83
CA LEU A 25 1.90 -8.88 8.12
C LEU A 25 2.05 -7.79 7.05
N PRO A 26 3.29 -7.38 6.68
CA PRO A 26 3.47 -6.34 5.68
C PRO A 26 3.07 -6.81 4.27
N GLU A 27 3.21 -8.10 3.98
CA GLU A 27 2.81 -8.68 2.69
C GLU A 27 1.28 -8.68 2.51
N LEU A 28 0.55 -9.08 3.55
CA LEU A 28 -0.91 -9.02 3.58
C LEU A 28 -1.38 -7.55 3.53
N ALA A 29 -0.75 -6.65 4.27
CA ALA A 29 -1.07 -5.23 4.22
C ALA A 29 -0.81 -4.62 2.83
N ARG A 30 0.27 -5.01 2.13
CA ARG A 30 0.57 -4.54 0.77
C ARG A 30 -0.45 -5.03 -0.25
N SER A 31 -0.79 -6.32 -0.23
CA SER A 31 -1.78 -6.89 -1.15
C SER A 31 -3.18 -6.33 -0.92
N LEU A 32 -3.62 -6.20 0.35
CA LEU A 32 -4.88 -5.55 0.71
C LEU A 32 -4.88 -4.04 0.40
N GLY A 33 -3.74 -3.37 0.59
CA GLY A 33 -3.53 -1.95 0.27
C GLY A 33 -3.66 -1.66 -1.23
N GLN A 34 -3.19 -2.56 -2.08
CA GLN A 34 -3.27 -2.40 -3.52
C GLN A 34 -4.71 -2.52 -4.04
N SER A 35 -5.49 -3.49 -3.55
CA SER A 35 -6.91 -3.63 -3.91
C SER A 35 -7.77 -2.48 -3.36
N THR A 36 -7.49 -2.02 -2.13
CA THR A 36 -8.20 -0.87 -1.55
C THR A 36 -7.86 0.44 -2.24
N ARG A 37 -6.67 0.61 -2.82
CA ARG A 37 -6.32 1.81 -3.62
C ARG A 37 -7.13 1.92 -4.90
N VAL A 38 -7.32 0.80 -5.63
CA VAL A 38 -8.15 0.77 -6.84
C VAL A 38 -9.60 1.08 -6.48
N LEU A 39 -10.12 0.41 -5.44
CA LEU A 39 -11.49 0.62 -4.96
C LEU A 39 -11.71 2.04 -4.44
N LYS A 40 -10.74 2.61 -3.71
CA LYS A 40 -10.75 4.01 -3.25
C LYS A 40 -10.71 4.98 -4.43
N GLY A 41 -9.98 4.68 -5.50
CA GLY A 41 -9.96 5.49 -6.72
C GLY A 41 -11.32 5.56 -7.40
N GLU A 42 -11.97 4.40 -7.56
CA GLU A 42 -13.32 4.31 -8.14
C GLU A 42 -14.39 4.93 -7.22
N MET A 43 -14.30 4.68 -5.91
CA MET A 43 -15.20 5.27 -4.90
C MET A 43 -15.01 6.79 -4.72
N ARG A 44 -13.80 7.32 -4.96
CA ARG A 44 -13.55 8.77 -4.98
C ARG A 44 -14.24 9.41 -6.18
N GLY A 45 -14.19 8.79 -7.36
CA GLY A 45 -14.89 9.30 -8.54
C GLY A 45 -16.42 9.39 -8.38
N LEU A 46 -17.02 8.63 -7.46
CA LEU A 46 -18.44 8.75 -7.09
C LEU A 46 -18.70 9.76 -5.96
N HIS A 47 -17.71 10.10 -5.14
CA HIS A 47 -17.82 11.10 -4.07
C HIS A 47 -17.28 12.48 -4.48
N GLU A 48 -16.54 12.59 -5.59
CA GLU A 48 -15.92 13.83 -6.11
C GLU A 48 -16.93 14.81 -6.77
N ASP A 49 -18.23 14.51 -6.75
CA ASP A 49 -19.27 15.52 -7.02
C ASP A 49 -19.36 16.61 -5.91
N GLU A 50 -18.51 16.54 -4.86
CA GLU A 50 -18.31 17.60 -3.86
C GLU A 50 -16.86 18.15 -3.91
N PRO A 51 -16.65 19.48 -4.01
CA PRO A 51 -15.35 20.05 -4.31
C PRO A 51 -14.49 20.16 -3.05
N GLY A 52 -13.48 19.29 -2.95
CA GLY A 52 -12.31 19.54 -2.11
C GLY A 52 -11.78 18.31 -1.39
N HIS A 53 -10.78 17.64 -1.95
CA HIS A 53 -9.40 17.69 -1.46
C HIS A 53 -8.51 16.74 -2.27
N ALA A 54 -7.40 17.28 -2.75
CA ALA A 54 -6.35 16.54 -3.44
C ALA A 54 -5.58 15.59 -2.51
N ASP A 55 -4.74 14.79 -3.15
CA ASP A 55 -3.50 14.19 -2.64
C ASP A 55 -3.59 12.75 -2.09
N ASP A 56 -3.12 11.81 -2.92
CA ASP A 56 -2.20 10.76 -2.49
C ASP A 56 -1.51 10.15 -3.73
N ARG A 57 -0.48 10.84 -4.24
CA ARG A 57 0.52 10.23 -5.14
C ARG A 57 1.82 10.00 -4.36
N PRO A 58 2.03 8.81 -3.76
CA PRO A 58 3.37 8.38 -3.45
C PRO A 58 4.09 8.04 -4.75
N ALA A 59 5.27 8.64 -4.87
CA ALA A 59 6.17 8.61 -5.99
C ALA A 59 6.46 7.20 -6.53
N ALA A 60 6.63 7.18 -7.85
CA ALA A 60 7.54 6.33 -8.60
C ALA A 60 8.42 5.37 -7.77
N VAL A 61 8.15 4.07 -7.88
CA VAL A 61 9.24 3.10 -8.05
C VAL A 61 9.11 2.61 -9.47
N ARG A 62 9.91 3.24 -10.32
CA ARG A 62 10.24 2.75 -11.66
C ARG A 62 10.95 1.42 -11.45
N ASP A 63 10.24 0.32 -11.67
CA ASP A 63 10.90 -0.92 -12.03
C ASP A 63 11.27 -0.84 -13.52
N SER A 64 12.27 0.00 -13.81
CA SER A 64 13.00 -0.05 -15.07
C SER A 64 14.13 -1.06 -14.88
N GLY A 65 13.73 -2.32 -14.73
CA GLY A 65 14.59 -3.45 -14.44
C GLY A 65 14.34 -4.61 -15.39
N THR A 66 14.34 -4.38 -16.71
CA THR A 66 14.60 -5.45 -17.68
C THR A 66 15.21 -4.91 -18.97
N THR A 67 16.53 -5.01 -18.97
CA THR A 67 17.40 -5.08 -20.14
C THR A 67 16.99 -6.24 -21.07
N ALA A 68 17.11 -5.97 -22.37
CA ALA A 68 17.29 -6.92 -23.48
C ALA A 68 16.08 -7.71 -24.03
N ARG A 69 15.50 -7.20 -25.12
CA ARG A 69 15.62 -7.86 -26.44
C ARG A 69 15.27 -6.91 -27.60
N THR A 70 16.20 -6.84 -28.56
CA THR A 70 16.00 -6.60 -30.01
C THR A 70 15.57 -5.21 -30.49
N VAL A 71 16.57 -4.38 -30.77
CA VAL A 71 16.63 -3.56 -32.00
C VAL A 71 17.38 -4.42 -33.03
N PRO A 72 16.82 -4.69 -34.22
CA PRO A 72 17.43 -4.10 -35.40
C PRO A 72 16.39 -3.71 -36.48
N THR A 73 16.46 -2.45 -36.88
CA THR A 73 16.51 -1.97 -38.27
C THR A 73 15.86 -2.83 -39.37
N GLU A 74 14.80 -2.32 -39.99
CA GLU A 74 14.48 -2.56 -41.42
C GLU A 74 13.67 -1.35 -41.93
N VAL A 75 14.35 -0.46 -42.67
CA VAL A 75 14.25 -0.09 -44.11
C VAL A 75 13.13 0.88 -44.47
#